data_AF-A0A1K1MC65-F1
#
_entry.id   AF-A0A1K1MC65-F1
#
_cell.length_a   1.000
_cell.length_b   1.000
_cell.length_c   1.000
_cell.angle_alpha   90.00
_cell.angle_beta   90.00
_cell.angle_gamma   90.00
#
_symmetry.space_group_name_H-M   'P 1'
#
loop_
_entity.id
_entity.type
_entity.pdbx_description
1 polymer ?
#
loop_
_entity_poly.entity_id
_entity_poly.type
_entity_poly.pdbx_seq_one_letter_code
_entity_poly.pdbx_strand_id
1 'polypeptide(L)'
;MEIKIPVRHETGDFPAVGIKGGTGEFVMRADRSMITYVHNGTEITVYEVSEDELDKLTAHYDEEWRLTEVTFGDRLVFINYADDSAAWSAIRDLADENGKRVAAQVAATEGKVGRVFVEYHKDAEGFDFGAIVAPEKELCQVAARSEDEDCINMSGEYSHENKICADNARFSVMLRCLPKGMSIGLMGMSVEIMTEAVRSACDELDKAEDFDFIAEEYD
;
A
#
# COMPACT_ATOMS: atom_id res chain seq x y z
N MET A 1 24.24 4.98 -8.47
CA MET A 1 25.21 4.33 -7.55
C MET A 1 24.84 2.86 -7.26
N GLU A 2 25.82 1.94 -7.13
CA GLU A 2 25.57 0.57 -6.61
C GLU A 2 25.78 0.52 -5.08
N ILE A 3 24.87 -0.14 -4.38
CA ILE A 3 24.86 -0.31 -2.91
C ILE A 3 24.87 -1.81 -2.62
N LYS A 4 25.83 -2.24 -1.81
CA LYS A 4 26.01 -3.64 -1.42
C LYS A 4 25.76 -3.78 0.07
N ILE A 5 24.73 -4.54 0.41
CA ILE A 5 24.31 -4.79 1.78
C ILE A 5 24.59 -6.27 2.09
N PRO A 6 25.37 -6.60 3.13
CA PRO A 6 25.57 -7.99 3.50
C PRO A 6 24.24 -8.67 3.83
N VAL A 7 23.98 -9.89 3.36
CA VAL A 7 22.75 -10.60 3.76
C VAL A 7 22.82 -11.11 5.19
N ARG A 8 24.04 -11.21 5.75
CA ARG A 8 24.27 -11.47 7.16
C ARG A 8 25.23 -10.47 7.79
N HIS A 9 24.86 -9.92 8.93
CA HIS A 9 25.63 -8.96 9.73
C HIS A 9 25.18 -9.02 11.20
N GLU A 10 25.98 -8.50 12.13
CA GLU A 10 25.55 -8.41 13.54
C GLU A 10 24.20 -7.69 13.67
N THR A 11 23.42 -8.07 14.68
CA THR A 11 22.08 -7.55 14.95
C THR A 11 22.08 -6.04 15.14
N GLY A 12 21.07 -5.37 14.58
CA GLY A 12 20.86 -3.94 14.76
C GLY A 12 20.61 -3.19 13.45
N ASP A 13 20.63 -1.87 13.56
CA ASP A 13 20.38 -0.92 12.48
C ASP A 13 21.69 -0.29 12.00
N PHE A 14 21.91 -0.33 10.69
CA PHE A 14 23.14 0.19 10.09
C PHE A 14 22.82 1.05 8.86
N PRO A 15 23.56 2.15 8.63
CA PRO A 15 23.53 2.83 7.34
C PRO A 15 23.86 1.83 6.23
N ALA A 16 22.94 1.66 5.28
CA ALA A 16 23.08 0.65 4.23
C ALA A 16 24.29 0.91 3.33
N VAL A 17 24.68 2.17 3.19
CA VAL A 17 25.86 2.57 2.42
C VAL A 17 27.13 2.33 3.23
N GLY A 18 27.94 1.38 2.77
CA GLY A 18 29.30 1.18 3.28
C GLY A 18 29.41 0.25 4.49
N ILE A 19 28.42 -0.61 4.73
CA ILE A 19 28.51 -1.71 5.71
C ILE A 19 29.76 -2.56 5.38
N LYS A 20 30.58 -2.84 6.41
CA LYS A 20 31.80 -3.64 6.29
C LYS A 20 31.65 -4.94 7.05
N GLY A 21 32.16 -6.04 6.47
CA GLY A 21 32.04 -7.37 7.07
C GLY A 21 30.76 -8.08 6.63
N GLY A 22 30.44 -9.20 7.29
CA GLY A 22 29.29 -10.03 6.94
C GLY A 22 29.53 -11.03 5.82
N THR A 23 28.46 -11.70 5.37
CA THR A 23 28.53 -12.71 4.30
C THR A 23 27.38 -12.57 3.31
N GLY A 24 27.67 -12.84 2.02
CA GLY A 24 26.74 -12.68 0.90
C GLY A 24 26.38 -11.22 0.63
N GLU A 25 25.72 -10.94 -0.49
CA GLU A 25 25.42 -9.56 -0.92
C GLU A 25 23.99 -9.47 -1.45
N PHE A 26 23.21 -8.54 -0.88
CA PHE A 26 22.03 -7.96 -1.48
C PHE A 26 22.45 -6.67 -2.18
N VAL A 27 22.16 -6.59 -3.49
CA VAL A 27 22.66 -5.50 -4.35
C VAL A 27 21.50 -4.64 -4.80
N MET A 28 21.60 -3.35 -4.50
CA MET A 28 20.67 -2.31 -4.92
C MET A 28 21.39 -1.34 -5.84
N ARG A 29 20.66 -0.77 -6.79
CA ARG A 29 21.13 0.27 -7.70
C ARG A 29 20.25 1.50 -7.52
N ALA A 30 20.84 2.58 -7.03
CA ALA A 30 20.20 3.88 -7.04
C ALA A 30 20.50 4.59 -8.37
N ASP A 31 19.49 5.22 -8.97
CA ASP A 31 19.64 6.09 -10.14
C ASP A 31 18.63 7.24 -10.04
N ARG A 32 19.11 8.49 -9.95
CA ARG A 32 18.28 9.70 -9.84
C ARG A 32 17.31 9.65 -8.66
N SER A 33 16.09 9.18 -8.90
CA SER A 33 14.95 9.17 -7.99
C SER A 33 14.37 7.77 -7.82
N MET A 34 15.14 6.73 -8.08
CA MET A 34 14.71 5.34 -7.92
C MET A 34 15.82 4.44 -7.40
N ILE A 35 15.39 3.37 -6.73
CA ILE A 35 16.23 2.24 -6.33
C ILE A 35 15.71 0.98 -7.00
N THR A 36 16.60 0.22 -7.61
CA THR A 36 16.28 -1.06 -8.25
C THR A 36 17.10 -2.20 -7.64
N TYR A 37 16.50 -3.36 -7.41
CA TYR A 37 17.18 -4.57 -6.95
C TYR A 37 16.48 -5.83 -7.47
N VAL A 38 17.16 -6.98 -7.43
CA VAL A 38 16.57 -8.26 -7.81
C VAL A 38 16.27 -9.07 -6.55
N HIS A 39 15.03 -9.53 -6.43
CA HIS A 39 14.59 -10.41 -5.34
C HIS A 39 13.74 -11.55 -5.90
N ASN A 40 14.03 -12.79 -5.50
CA ASN A 40 13.34 -14.00 -5.99
C ASN A 40 13.25 -14.12 -7.54
N GLY A 41 14.22 -13.52 -8.26
CA GLY A 41 14.27 -13.51 -9.72
C GLY A 41 13.43 -12.42 -10.39
N THR A 42 12.81 -11.53 -9.60
CA THR A 42 12.05 -10.37 -10.08
C THR A 42 12.84 -9.10 -9.81
N GLU A 43 12.88 -8.20 -10.80
CA GLU A 43 13.42 -6.86 -10.61
C GLU A 43 12.37 -5.98 -9.92
N ILE A 44 12.77 -5.35 -8.81
CA ILE A 44 11.94 -4.48 -7.99
C ILE A 44 12.51 -3.07 -8.07
N THR A 45 11.65 -2.10 -8.40
CA THR A 45 11.97 -0.68 -8.48
C THR A 45 11.12 0.11 -7.50
N VAL A 46 11.77 0.82 -6.59
CA VAL A 46 11.15 1.74 -5.62
C VAL A 46 11.45 3.17 -6.06
N TYR A 47 10.41 3.95 -6.30
CA TYR A 47 10.51 5.34 -6.73
C TYR A 47 10.62 6.31 -5.55
N GLU A 48 10.92 7.57 -5.86
CA GLU A 48 11.02 8.69 -4.92
C GLU A 48 12.10 8.51 -3.85
N VAL A 49 13.14 7.75 -4.20
CA VAL A 49 14.35 7.64 -3.39
C VAL A 49 15.45 8.45 -4.08
N SER A 50 15.81 9.58 -3.49
CA SER A 50 16.83 10.48 -4.06
C SER A 50 18.23 9.90 -3.89
N GLU A 51 19.00 9.86 -4.97
CA GLU A 51 20.43 9.48 -4.94
C GLU A 51 21.26 10.40 -4.05
N ASP A 52 20.83 11.66 -3.87
CA ASP A 52 21.50 12.64 -2.99
C ASP A 52 21.24 12.39 -1.50
N GLU A 53 20.31 11.48 -1.15
CA GLU A 53 19.88 11.22 0.23
C GLU A 53 20.07 9.75 0.64
N LEU A 54 20.92 9.01 -0.06
CA LEU A 54 21.15 7.57 0.20
C LEU A 54 21.73 7.28 1.59
N ASP A 55 22.24 8.29 2.30
CA ASP A 55 22.62 8.20 3.71
C ASP A 55 21.43 7.90 4.64
N LYS A 56 20.19 8.16 4.19
CA LYS A 56 18.95 7.77 4.89
C LYS A 56 18.59 6.30 4.75
N LEU A 57 19.29 5.54 3.91
CA LEU A 57 19.05 4.10 3.80
C LEU A 57 19.55 3.39 5.05
N THR A 58 18.67 2.64 5.69
CA THR A 58 18.99 1.84 6.87
C THR A 58 18.72 0.37 6.59
N ALA A 59 19.68 -0.50 6.90
CA ALA A 59 19.55 -1.94 6.84
C ALA A 59 19.36 -2.49 8.26
N HIS A 60 18.32 -3.30 8.45
CA HIS A 60 17.99 -3.92 9.73
C HIS A 60 18.37 -5.40 9.74
N TYR A 61 19.00 -5.84 10.82
CA TYR A 61 19.40 -7.23 11.04
C TYR A 61 18.80 -7.81 12.32
N ASP A 62 18.23 -9.00 12.22
CA ASP A 62 17.65 -9.72 13.36
C ASP A 62 18.70 -10.38 14.28
N GLU A 63 18.22 -11.04 15.33
CA GLU A 63 19.05 -11.81 16.29
C GLU A 63 19.77 -13.00 15.64
N GLU A 64 19.30 -13.47 14.48
CA GLU A 64 19.94 -14.53 13.70
C GLU A 64 20.92 -14.00 12.65
N TRP A 65 21.22 -12.70 12.73
CA TRP A 65 22.14 -11.97 11.86
C TRP A 65 21.69 -11.99 10.40
N ARG A 66 20.38 -11.94 10.14
CA ARG A 66 19.82 -11.92 8.78
C ARG A 66 19.32 -10.53 8.46
N LEU A 67 19.59 -10.06 7.24
CA LEU A 67 18.95 -8.85 6.72
C LEU A 67 17.44 -9.09 6.64
N THR A 68 16.66 -8.33 7.40
CA THR A 68 15.20 -8.44 7.46
C THR A 68 14.49 -7.33 6.70
N GLU A 69 15.03 -6.11 6.70
CA GLU A 69 14.46 -4.99 5.98
C GLU A 69 15.50 -3.96 5.56
N VAL A 70 15.16 -3.18 4.53
CA VAL A 70 15.84 -1.94 4.20
C VAL A 70 14.80 -0.84 4.14
N THR A 71 15.06 0.29 4.80
CA THR A 71 14.21 1.47 4.80
C THR A 71 14.95 2.68 4.24
N PHE A 72 14.20 3.66 3.74
CA PHE A 72 14.69 4.99 3.35
C PHE A 72 13.95 6.03 4.19
N GLY A 73 14.57 6.51 5.27
CA GLY A 73 13.82 7.17 6.35
C GLY A 73 12.75 6.22 6.91
N ASP A 74 11.50 6.64 6.91
CA ASP A 74 10.37 5.82 7.41
C ASP A 74 9.75 4.91 6.31
N ARG A 75 10.22 5.00 5.07
CA ARG A 75 9.66 4.26 3.94
C ARG A 75 10.33 2.90 3.80
N LEU A 76 9.53 1.84 3.71
CA LEU A 76 10.02 0.49 3.39
C LEU A 76 10.54 0.44 1.94
N VAL A 77 11.74 -0.11 1.75
CA VAL A 77 12.36 -0.34 0.43
C VAL A 77 12.46 -1.84 0.13
N PHE A 78 12.72 -2.66 1.15
CA PHE A 78 12.85 -4.11 1.03
C PHE A 78 12.42 -4.78 2.33
N ILE A 79 11.82 -5.96 2.22
CA ILE A 79 11.55 -6.86 3.36
C ILE A 79 11.91 -8.29 2.98
N ASN A 80 12.52 -9.01 3.92
CA ASN A 80 12.86 -10.42 3.81
C ASN A 80 12.02 -11.22 4.80
N TYR A 81 11.05 -11.96 4.27
CA TYR A 81 10.21 -12.82 5.10
C TYR A 81 10.97 -14.06 5.57
N ALA A 82 10.79 -14.44 6.84
CA ALA A 82 11.41 -15.64 7.38
C ALA A 82 10.90 -16.92 6.68
N ASP A 83 9.60 -16.97 6.42
CA ASP A 83 8.89 -18.04 5.71
C ASP A 83 7.54 -17.55 5.17
N ASP A 84 6.82 -18.43 4.46
CA ASP A 84 5.50 -18.15 3.88
C ASP A 84 4.45 -17.78 4.95
N SER A 85 4.55 -18.33 6.16
CA SER A 85 3.62 -18.02 7.25
C SER A 85 3.85 -16.59 7.79
N ALA A 86 5.11 -16.19 7.92
CA ALA A 86 5.49 -14.83 8.29
C ALA A 86 5.04 -13.82 7.23
N ALA A 87 5.22 -14.16 5.94
CA ALA A 87 4.75 -13.36 4.82
C ALA A 87 3.23 -13.18 4.84
N TRP A 88 2.49 -14.27 5.08
CA TRP A 88 1.04 -14.23 5.17
C TRP A 88 0.55 -13.36 6.33
N SER A 89 1.13 -13.52 7.53
CA SER A 89 0.77 -12.72 8.70
C SER A 89 1.04 -11.25 8.46
N ALA A 90 2.24 -10.91 7.96
CA ALA A 90 2.63 -9.52 7.74
C ALA A 90 1.71 -8.79 6.74
N ILE A 91 1.30 -9.45 5.65
CA ILE A 91 0.36 -8.84 4.69
C ILE A 91 -1.03 -8.71 5.28
N ARG A 92 -1.51 -9.72 6.02
CA ARG A 92 -2.82 -9.65 6.67
C ARG A 92 -2.88 -8.53 7.71
N ASP A 93 -1.85 -8.42 8.54
CA ASP A 93 -1.78 -7.40 9.59
C ASP A 93 -1.75 -6.00 8.98
N LEU A 94 -1.00 -5.79 7.89
CA LEU A 94 -1.00 -4.52 7.17
C LEU A 94 -2.35 -4.23 6.49
N ALA A 95 -3.04 -5.25 5.95
CA ALA A 95 -4.38 -5.08 5.38
C ALA A 95 -5.40 -4.67 6.46
N ASP A 96 -5.33 -5.27 7.64
CA ASP A 96 -6.17 -4.89 8.79
C ASP A 96 -5.86 -3.47 9.27
N GLU A 97 -4.58 -3.10 9.39
CA GLU A 97 -4.15 -1.74 9.74
C GLU A 97 -4.65 -0.70 8.73
N ASN A 98 -4.41 -0.93 7.44
CA ASN A 98 -4.87 -0.02 6.38
C ASN A 98 -6.40 0.06 6.33
N GLY A 99 -7.09 -1.08 6.43
CA GLY A 99 -8.54 -1.13 6.48
C GLY A 99 -9.10 -0.28 7.61
N LYS A 100 -8.56 -0.43 8.83
CA LYS A 100 -8.93 0.39 10.00
C LYS A 100 -8.62 1.87 9.80
N ARG A 101 -7.48 2.20 9.19
CA ARG A 101 -7.07 3.60 8.96
C ARG A 101 -7.98 4.30 7.96
N VAL A 102 -8.34 3.63 6.86
CA VAL A 102 -9.29 4.16 5.86
C VAL A 102 -10.68 4.24 6.47
N ALA A 103 -11.15 3.17 7.11
CA ALA A 103 -12.43 3.10 7.82
C ALA A 103 -12.61 4.23 8.85
N ALA A 104 -11.59 4.52 9.66
CA ALA A 104 -11.65 5.58 10.66
C ALA A 104 -11.84 6.97 10.04
N GLN A 105 -11.19 7.23 8.90
CA GLN A 105 -11.35 8.50 8.17
C GLN A 105 -12.72 8.58 7.49
N VAL A 106 -13.22 7.47 6.95
CA VAL A 106 -14.58 7.39 6.39
C VAL A 106 -15.60 7.71 7.47
N ALA A 107 -15.57 7.01 8.61
CA ALA A 107 -16.48 7.24 9.74
C ALA A 107 -16.37 8.64 10.36
N ALA A 108 -15.22 9.31 10.23
CA ALA A 108 -15.03 10.69 10.68
C ALA A 108 -15.58 11.74 9.71
N THR A 109 -16.15 11.34 8.57
CA THR A 109 -16.75 12.27 7.60
C THR A 109 -17.97 12.95 8.19
N GLU A 110 -17.97 14.28 8.15
CA GLU A 110 -19.10 15.08 8.61
C GLU A 110 -20.13 15.33 7.49
N GLY A 111 -21.39 15.42 7.89
CA GLY A 111 -22.51 15.73 7.00
C GLY A 111 -23.12 14.51 6.32
N LYS A 112 -24.14 14.77 5.50
CA LYS A 112 -24.95 13.72 4.88
C LYS A 112 -24.22 13.12 3.68
N VAL A 113 -23.98 11.82 3.71
CA VAL A 113 -23.21 11.07 2.69
C VAL A 113 -24.15 10.42 1.70
N GLY A 114 -23.89 10.63 0.40
CA GLY A 114 -24.65 10.03 -0.70
C GLY A 114 -24.05 8.72 -1.19
N ARG A 115 -22.74 8.63 -1.38
CA ARG A 115 -22.07 7.41 -1.83
C ARG A 115 -20.75 7.22 -1.10
N VAL A 116 -20.36 5.96 -0.91
CA VAL A 116 -18.98 5.58 -0.59
C VAL A 116 -18.48 4.67 -1.69
N PHE A 117 -17.39 5.07 -2.34
CA PHE A 117 -16.70 4.26 -3.32
C PHE A 117 -15.44 3.70 -2.71
N VAL A 118 -15.20 2.41 -2.86
CA VAL A 118 -13.89 1.78 -2.67
C VAL A 118 -13.34 1.49 -4.06
N GLU A 119 -12.18 2.07 -4.34
CA GLU A 119 -11.46 1.84 -5.58
C GLU A 119 -10.19 1.06 -5.26
N TYR A 120 -9.92 0.02 -6.03
CA TYR A 120 -8.67 -0.70 -5.91
C TYR A 120 -8.12 -1.13 -7.27
N HIS A 121 -6.81 -1.27 -7.34
CA HIS A 121 -6.09 -1.83 -8.46
C HIS A 121 -5.06 -2.83 -7.95
N LYS A 122 -4.94 -3.96 -8.62
CA LYS A 122 -3.96 -4.99 -8.29
C LYS A 122 -3.39 -5.58 -9.58
N ASP A 123 -2.09 -5.51 -9.73
CA ASP A 123 -1.40 -6.21 -10.79
C ASP A 123 -0.07 -6.79 -10.28
N ALA A 124 0.79 -7.25 -11.18
CA ALA A 124 2.08 -7.78 -10.79
C ALA A 124 3.07 -6.70 -10.28
N GLU A 125 2.83 -5.42 -10.59
CA GLU A 125 3.74 -4.31 -10.34
C GLU A 125 3.31 -3.41 -9.18
N GLY A 126 2.02 -3.37 -8.84
CA GLY A 126 1.46 -2.42 -7.90
C GLY A 126 0.15 -2.88 -7.26
N PHE A 127 -0.14 -2.23 -6.13
CA PHE A 127 -1.38 -2.33 -5.41
C PHE A 127 -1.81 -0.92 -5.00
N ASP A 128 -3.05 -0.57 -5.33
CA ASP A 128 -3.69 0.67 -4.92
C ASP A 128 -5.03 0.34 -4.27
N PHE A 129 -5.30 0.97 -3.13
CA PHE A 129 -6.59 0.91 -2.46
C PHE A 129 -6.91 2.29 -1.89
N GLY A 130 -8.13 2.77 -2.14
CA GLY A 130 -8.63 3.98 -1.52
C GLY A 130 -10.15 4.04 -1.45
N ALA A 131 -10.65 5.00 -0.69
CA ALA A 131 -12.07 5.29 -0.58
C ALA A 131 -12.38 6.74 -0.93
N ILE A 132 -13.49 6.96 -1.61
CA ILE A 132 -14.07 8.27 -1.89
C ILE A 132 -15.40 8.36 -1.14
N VAL A 133 -15.55 9.37 -0.28
CA VAL A 133 -16.80 9.64 0.44
C VAL A 133 -17.47 10.84 -0.19
N ALA A 134 -18.55 10.59 -0.93
CA ALA A 134 -19.27 11.61 -1.67
C ALA A 134 -20.43 12.18 -0.84
N PRO A 135 -20.46 13.49 -0.58
CA PRO A 135 -21.59 14.14 0.08
C PRO A 135 -22.88 14.05 -0.74
N GLU A 136 -24.05 14.03 -0.09
CA GLU A 136 -25.37 14.03 -0.75
C GLU A 136 -25.52 15.17 -1.76
N LYS A 137 -24.96 16.35 -1.44
CA LYS A 137 -24.97 17.50 -2.34
C LYS A 137 -24.25 17.21 -3.65
N GLU A 138 -23.13 16.50 -3.61
CA GLU A 138 -22.36 16.14 -4.80
C GLU A 138 -23.09 15.09 -5.62
N LEU A 139 -23.68 14.08 -4.96
CA LEU A 139 -24.59 13.12 -5.59
C LEU A 139 -25.72 13.81 -6.36
N CYS A 140 -26.40 14.81 -5.76
CA CYS A 140 -27.42 15.58 -6.46
C CYS A 140 -26.89 16.36 -7.67
N GLN A 141 -25.63 16.83 -7.63
CA GLN A 141 -25.00 17.53 -8.73
C GLN A 141 -24.66 16.59 -9.90
N VAL A 142 -24.16 15.39 -9.59
CA VAL A 142 -23.92 14.32 -10.57
C VAL A 142 -25.23 13.89 -11.21
N ALA A 143 -26.26 13.63 -10.41
CA ALA A 143 -27.59 13.26 -10.90
C ALA A 143 -28.22 14.34 -11.81
N ALA A 144 -27.98 15.62 -11.52
CA ALA A 144 -28.56 16.73 -12.31
C ALA A 144 -27.87 16.99 -13.65
N ARG A 145 -26.64 16.50 -13.87
CA ARG A 145 -25.85 16.79 -15.06
C ARG A 145 -25.87 15.68 -16.12
N SER A 146 -26.44 14.52 -15.81
CA SER A 146 -26.48 13.35 -16.69
C SER A 146 -27.91 12.86 -16.90
N GLU A 147 -28.23 12.45 -18.13
CA GLU A 147 -29.46 11.70 -18.43
C GLU A 147 -29.31 10.19 -18.14
N ASP A 148 -28.08 9.73 -17.93
CA ASP A 148 -27.76 8.36 -17.54
C ASP A 148 -27.87 8.20 -16.02
N GLU A 149 -28.85 7.44 -15.56
CA GLU A 149 -29.10 7.19 -14.14
C GLU A 149 -27.96 6.40 -13.48
N ASP A 150 -27.16 5.65 -14.24
CA ASP A 150 -26.05 4.85 -13.70
C ASP A 150 -24.83 5.70 -13.34
N CYS A 151 -24.74 6.94 -13.85
CA CYS A 151 -23.58 7.82 -13.61
C CYS A 151 -23.35 8.12 -12.12
N ILE A 152 -24.41 8.11 -11.30
CA ILE A 152 -24.31 8.39 -9.86
C ILE A 152 -23.55 7.29 -9.12
N ASN A 153 -23.37 6.12 -9.74
CA ASN A 153 -22.65 4.99 -9.21
C ASN A 153 -21.24 4.86 -9.80
N MET A 154 -20.77 5.85 -10.58
CA MET A 154 -19.43 5.87 -11.14
C MET A 154 -18.55 6.80 -10.31
N SER A 155 -17.53 6.26 -9.64
CA SER A 155 -16.62 7.03 -8.78
C SER A 155 -15.91 8.17 -9.52
N GLY A 156 -15.63 7.99 -10.81
CA GLY A 156 -15.03 9.00 -11.70
C GLY A 156 -15.86 10.28 -11.87
N GLU A 157 -17.14 10.26 -11.50
CA GLU A 157 -18.00 11.45 -11.52
C GLU A 157 -17.84 12.34 -10.27
N TYR A 158 -17.11 11.87 -9.25
CA TYR A 158 -16.95 12.54 -7.96
C TYR A 158 -15.54 13.12 -7.77
N SER A 159 -15.44 14.11 -6.89
CA SER A 159 -14.17 14.74 -6.54
C SER A 159 -13.23 13.77 -5.86
N HIS A 160 -12.00 13.71 -6.36
CA HIS A 160 -10.92 12.92 -5.78
C HIS A 160 -10.08 13.72 -4.79
N GLU A 161 -10.41 15.01 -4.54
CA GLU A 161 -9.64 15.88 -3.63
C GLU A 161 -9.56 15.31 -2.20
N ASN A 162 -10.57 14.54 -1.79
CA ASN A 162 -10.65 13.92 -0.47
C ASN A 162 -10.54 12.39 -0.54
N LYS A 163 -9.93 11.83 -1.61
CA LYS A 163 -9.69 10.37 -1.68
C LYS A 163 -8.80 9.95 -0.51
N ILE A 164 -9.30 9.01 0.27
CA ILE A 164 -8.61 8.45 1.43
C ILE A 164 -7.83 7.22 0.97
N CYS A 165 -6.50 7.31 0.92
CA CYS A 165 -5.65 6.21 0.45
C CYS A 165 -5.15 5.31 1.60
N ALA A 166 -5.01 4.02 1.30
CA ALA A 166 -4.21 3.10 2.11
C ALA A 166 -2.71 3.41 1.96
N ASP A 167 -1.84 2.75 2.74
CA ASP A 167 -0.38 2.83 2.58
C ASP A 167 0.06 1.99 1.37
N ASN A 168 -0.36 2.42 0.18
CA ASN A 168 -0.14 1.71 -1.08
C ASN A 168 1.35 1.49 -1.37
N ALA A 169 2.20 2.45 -0.98
CA ALA A 169 3.64 2.39 -1.21
C ALA A 169 4.28 1.25 -0.40
N ARG A 170 3.99 1.17 0.90
CA ARG A 170 4.47 0.08 1.75
C ARG A 170 3.87 -1.26 1.33
N PHE A 171 2.57 -1.28 1.03
CA PHE A 171 1.87 -2.48 0.59
C PHE A 171 2.48 -3.06 -0.68
N SER A 172 2.75 -2.21 -1.68
CA SER A 172 3.37 -2.60 -2.94
C SER A 172 4.76 -3.20 -2.75
N VAL A 173 5.60 -2.62 -1.89
CA VAL A 173 6.93 -3.19 -1.57
C VAL A 173 6.78 -4.56 -0.91
N MET A 174 5.91 -4.68 0.09
CA MET A 174 5.69 -5.94 0.80
C MET A 174 5.19 -7.05 -0.12
N LEU A 175 4.26 -6.75 -1.04
CA LEU A 175 3.75 -7.71 -2.03
C LEU A 175 4.82 -8.16 -3.02
N ARG A 176 5.68 -7.25 -3.48
CA ARG A 176 6.76 -7.57 -4.43
C ARG A 176 7.88 -8.40 -3.80
N CYS A 177 8.06 -8.29 -2.49
CA CYS A 177 9.02 -9.08 -1.72
C CYS A 177 8.52 -10.50 -1.37
N LEU A 178 7.28 -10.86 -1.72
CA LEU A 178 6.69 -12.15 -1.36
C LEU A 178 7.42 -13.35 -2.01
N PRO A 179 7.35 -14.52 -1.37
CA PRO A 179 7.65 -15.79 -2.03
C PRO A 179 6.82 -15.97 -3.30
N LYS A 180 7.43 -16.63 -4.30
CA LYS A 180 6.83 -16.79 -5.63
C LYS A 180 5.46 -17.49 -5.55
N GLY A 181 4.46 -16.86 -6.16
CA GLY A 181 3.11 -17.43 -6.29
C GLY A 181 2.14 -17.06 -5.16
N MET A 182 2.57 -16.31 -4.15
CA MET A 182 1.69 -15.88 -3.05
C MET A 182 0.92 -14.59 -3.33
N SER A 183 1.43 -13.73 -4.21
CA SER A 183 0.93 -12.35 -4.39
C SER A 183 -0.56 -12.28 -4.74
N ILE A 184 -1.02 -13.07 -5.72
CA ILE A 184 -2.42 -13.01 -6.21
C ILE A 184 -3.42 -13.32 -5.09
N GLY A 185 -3.19 -14.40 -4.34
CA GLY A 185 -4.09 -14.80 -3.25
C GLY A 185 -4.08 -13.80 -2.11
N LEU A 186 -2.91 -13.25 -1.78
CA LEU A 186 -2.77 -12.25 -0.73
C LEU A 186 -3.36 -10.90 -1.12
N MET A 187 -3.25 -10.47 -2.38
CA MET A 187 -3.92 -9.26 -2.89
C MET A 187 -5.44 -9.38 -2.77
N GLY A 188 -6.03 -10.50 -3.19
CA GLY A 188 -7.47 -10.73 -3.07
C GLY A 188 -7.96 -10.67 -1.62
N MET A 189 -7.28 -11.41 -0.73
CA MET A 189 -7.57 -11.38 0.71
C MET A 189 -7.45 -9.97 1.31
N SER A 190 -6.44 -9.21 0.88
CA SER A 190 -6.22 -7.85 1.40
C SER A 190 -7.34 -6.90 0.98
N VAL A 191 -7.78 -6.95 -0.28
CA VAL A 191 -8.92 -6.17 -0.77
C VAL A 191 -10.18 -6.51 0.03
N GLU A 192 -10.46 -7.79 0.26
CA GLU A 192 -11.63 -8.22 1.03
C GLU A 192 -11.62 -7.65 2.46
N ILE A 193 -10.50 -7.78 3.17
CA ILE A 193 -10.35 -7.25 4.54
C ILE A 193 -10.57 -5.74 4.58
N MET A 194 -9.90 -5.00 3.70
CA MET A 194 -9.96 -3.55 3.70
C MET A 194 -11.33 -3.03 3.27
N THR A 195 -11.95 -3.66 2.26
CA THR A 195 -13.29 -3.30 1.78
C THR A 195 -14.34 -3.53 2.87
N GLU A 196 -14.28 -4.65 3.59
CA GLU A 196 -15.22 -4.95 4.67
C GLU A 196 -15.06 -3.99 5.85
N ALA A 197 -13.82 -3.57 6.17
CA ALA A 197 -13.57 -2.56 7.18
C ALA A 197 -14.22 -1.22 6.81
N VAL A 198 -14.07 -0.77 5.57
CA VAL A 198 -14.69 0.48 5.09
C VAL A 198 -16.21 0.36 5.03
N ARG A 199 -16.74 -0.78 4.56
CA ARG A 199 -18.19 -1.05 4.55
C ARG A 199 -18.78 -0.97 5.95
N SER A 200 -18.13 -1.58 6.93
CA SER A 200 -18.56 -1.53 8.33
C SER A 200 -18.55 -0.10 8.88
N ALA A 201 -17.54 0.70 8.53
CA ALA A 201 -17.45 2.10 8.94
C ALA A 201 -18.60 2.97 8.40
N CYS A 202 -19.24 2.55 7.31
CA CYS A 202 -20.37 3.27 6.76
C CYS A 202 -21.55 3.30 7.74
N ASP A 203 -21.68 2.36 8.68
CA ASP A 203 -22.78 2.32 9.65
C ASP A 203 -22.83 3.52 10.60
N GLU A 204 -21.71 4.23 10.77
CA GLU A 204 -21.60 5.42 11.61
C GLU A 204 -21.91 6.72 10.83
N LEU A 205 -22.12 6.65 9.52
CA LEU A 205 -22.38 7.83 8.68
C LEU A 205 -23.83 8.33 8.80
N ASP A 206 -24.01 9.65 8.68
CA ASP A 206 -25.31 10.24 8.38
C ASP A 206 -25.62 10.00 6.88
N LYS A 207 -26.42 8.98 6.57
CA LYS A 207 -26.65 8.52 5.20
C LYS A 207 -27.80 9.28 4.51
N ALA A 208 -27.62 9.60 3.23
CA ALA A 208 -28.72 9.97 2.34
C ALA A 208 -29.75 8.83 2.24
N GLU A 209 -30.97 9.15 1.82
CA GLU A 209 -32.05 8.14 1.69
C GLU A 209 -31.70 7.05 0.68
N ASP A 210 -31.06 7.45 -0.42
CA ASP A 210 -30.61 6.58 -1.51
C ASP A 210 -29.13 6.21 -1.38
N PHE A 211 -28.56 6.25 -0.17
CA PHE A 211 -27.15 5.92 0.06
C PHE A 211 -26.77 4.56 -0.52
N ASP A 212 -25.56 4.48 -1.11
CA ASP A 212 -24.99 3.21 -1.55
C ASP A 212 -23.47 3.12 -1.29
N PHE A 213 -23.00 1.88 -1.16
CA PHE A 213 -21.60 1.50 -1.03
C PHE A 213 -21.18 0.69 -2.25
N ILE A 214 -20.20 1.19 -3.00
CA ILE A 214 -19.75 0.61 -4.26
C ILE A 214 -18.27 0.29 -4.14
N ALA A 215 -17.87 -0.93 -4.50
CA ALA A 215 -16.48 -1.36 -4.45
C ALA A 215 -16.10 -1.96 -5.81
N GLU A 216 -15.14 -1.34 -6.49
CA GLU A 216 -14.80 -1.70 -7.86
C GLU A 216 -13.29 -1.73 -8.08
N GLU A 217 -12.87 -2.69 -8.89
CA GLU A 217 -11.53 -2.75 -9.45
C GLU A 217 -11.47 -1.82 -10.66
N TYR A 218 -10.45 -0.97 -10.75
CA TYR A 218 -10.22 -0.16 -11.94
C TYR A 218 -9.02 -0.66 -12.75
N ASP A 219 -9.12 -0.49 -14.06
CA ASP A 219 -8.10 -0.88 -15.04
C ASP A 219 -6.92 0.11 -15.08
#